data_AF-A0A7Z2NZ07-F1
#
_entry.id   AF-A0A7Z2NZ07-F1
#
_cell.length_a   1.000
_cell.length_b   1.000
_cell.length_c   1.000
_cell.angle_alpha   90.00
_cell.angle_beta   90.00
_cell.angle_gamma   90.00
#
_symmetry.space_group_name_H-M   'P 1'
#
loop_
_entity.id
_entity.type
_entity.pdbx_description
1 polymer ?
#
loop_
_entity_poly.entity_id
_entity_poly.type
_entity_poly.pdbx_seq_one_letter_code
_entity_poly.pdbx_strand_id
1 'polypeptide(L)'
;MGELEMSAFNGRVSITFLPRVTKWTKTRNILPESASQIAALMMRSGSLPNTVTVFGEPEMACQVAGGPERIAWFGIQAWGYVGDPDLTAYIEGDAVHEIGRCLHQLYLQVSHPEQVDGEFRMFSCKVRGFFLGSDPAAEGADLDSRDPQHP
;
A
#
# COMPACT_ATOMS: atom_id res chain seq x y z
N MET A 1 -5.54 -13.05 2.77
CA MET A 1 -5.40 -12.89 1.31
C MET A 1 -6.45 -11.90 0.82
N GLY A 2 -6.06 -10.96 -0.04
CA GLY A 2 -6.98 -10.05 -0.70
C GLY A 2 -6.38 -9.55 -2.01
N GLU A 3 -6.99 -8.57 -2.65
CA GLU A 3 -6.61 -8.12 -3.99
C GLU A 3 -6.26 -6.64 -4.00
N LEU A 4 -5.18 -6.30 -4.69
CA LEU A 4 -4.76 -4.94 -4.96
C LEU A 4 -5.01 -4.68 -6.44
N GLU A 5 -5.94 -3.78 -6.71
CA GLU A 5 -6.27 -3.34 -8.06
C GLU A 5 -5.61 -2.01 -8.34
N MET A 6 -5.12 -1.85 -9.57
CA MET A 6 -4.45 -0.65 -10.03
C MET A 6 -4.94 -0.27 -11.41
N SER A 7 -5.18 1.01 -11.62
CA SER A 7 -5.68 1.52 -12.89
C SER A 7 -5.30 2.98 -13.11
N ALA A 8 -5.43 3.46 -14.35
CA ALA A 8 -5.31 4.89 -14.64
C ALA A 8 -6.70 5.54 -14.52
N PHE A 9 -6.79 6.70 -13.85
CA PHE A 9 -8.05 7.42 -13.68
C PHE A 9 -7.80 8.92 -13.66
N ASN A 10 -8.41 9.67 -14.60
CA ASN A 10 -8.35 11.14 -14.67
C ASN A 10 -6.93 11.71 -14.54
N GLY A 11 -5.96 11.17 -15.28
CA GLY A 11 -4.59 11.66 -15.22
C GLY A 11 -3.85 11.27 -13.93
N ARG A 12 -4.31 10.24 -13.21
CA ARG A 12 -3.71 9.73 -11.98
C ARG A 12 -3.63 8.20 -12.00
N VAL A 13 -2.85 7.63 -11.09
CA VAL A 13 -2.84 6.19 -10.81
C VAL A 13 -3.79 5.92 -9.64
N SER A 14 -4.84 5.15 -9.89
CA SER A 14 -5.79 4.67 -8.89
C SER A 14 -5.32 3.34 -8.32
N ILE A 15 -5.32 3.22 -6.99
CA ILE A 15 -4.96 2.02 -6.27
C ILE A 15 -6.11 1.67 -5.32
N THR A 16 -6.63 0.46 -5.46
CA THR A 16 -7.80 -0.03 -4.73
C THR A 16 -7.46 -1.28 -3.94
N PHE A 17 -7.75 -1.25 -2.65
CA PHE A 17 -7.56 -2.37 -1.74
C PHE A 17 -8.89 -3.12 -1.61
N LEU A 18 -8.87 -4.43 -1.89
CA LEU A 18 -10.01 -5.34 -1.83
C LEU A 18 -9.73 -6.50 -0.86
N PRO A 19 -9.84 -6.28 0.46
CA PRO A 19 -9.67 -7.34 1.44
C PRO A 19 -10.81 -8.36 1.33
N ARG A 20 -10.49 -9.66 1.22
CA ARG A 20 -11.53 -10.71 1.17
C ARG A 20 -12.31 -10.89 2.48
N VAL A 21 -11.69 -10.49 3.60
CA VAL A 21 -12.21 -10.72 4.96
C VAL A 21 -13.11 -9.59 5.44
N THR A 22 -13.18 -8.47 4.72
CA THR A 22 -14.04 -7.33 5.04
C THR A 22 -14.87 -6.93 3.83
N LYS A 23 -15.90 -6.10 4.04
CA LYS A 23 -16.61 -5.41 2.94
C LYS A 23 -15.99 -4.05 2.61
N TRP A 24 -14.86 -3.71 3.23
CA TRP A 24 -14.23 -2.40 3.12
C TRP A 24 -13.33 -2.36 1.90
N THR A 25 -13.75 -1.61 0.89
CA THR A 25 -12.90 -1.25 -0.25
C THR A 25 -12.37 0.15 -0.04
N LYS A 26 -11.07 0.36 -0.25
CA LYS A 26 -10.47 1.71 -0.18
C LYS A 26 -9.68 2.00 -1.44
N THR A 27 -10.00 3.12 -2.08
CA THR A 27 -9.33 3.58 -3.30
C THR A 27 -8.62 4.90 -3.04
N ARG A 28 -7.40 5.01 -3.55
CA ARG A 28 -6.64 6.26 -3.59
C ARG A 28 -6.07 6.53 -4.97
N ASN A 29 -6.15 7.79 -5.37
CA ASN A 29 -5.57 8.27 -6.61
C ASN A 29 -4.30 9.04 -6.27
N ILE A 30 -3.17 8.58 -6.78
CA ILE A 30 -1.86 9.18 -6.52
C ILE A 30 -1.34 9.87 -7.77
N LEU A 31 -0.47 10.85 -7.55
CA LEU A 31 0.21 11.51 -8.65
C LEU A 31 1.14 10.53 -9.38
N PRO A 32 1.36 10.71 -10.69
CA PRO A 32 2.26 9.86 -11.47
C PRO A 32 3.69 9.84 -10.91
N GLU A 33 4.16 10.97 -10.38
CA GLU A 33 5.46 11.09 -9.72
C GLU A 33 5.55 10.13 -8.53
N SER A 34 4.54 10.10 -7.68
CA SER A 34 4.46 9.20 -6.52
C SER A 34 4.43 7.73 -6.96
N ALA A 35 3.66 7.42 -8.00
CA ALA A 35 3.64 6.08 -8.60
C ALA A 35 5.02 5.65 -9.10
N SER A 36 5.75 6.53 -9.79
CA SER A 36 7.10 6.26 -10.29
C SER A 36 8.13 6.03 -9.18
N GLN A 37 8.07 6.80 -8.09
CA GLN A 37 8.95 6.64 -6.93
C GLN A 37 8.74 5.29 -6.25
N ILE A 38 7.47 4.93 -6.02
CA ILE A 38 7.10 3.63 -5.43
C ILE A 38 7.56 2.50 -6.34
N ALA A 39 7.28 2.60 -7.64
CA ALA A 39 7.67 1.62 -8.64
C ALA A 39 9.19 1.37 -8.61
N ALA A 40 9.98 2.44 -8.59
CA ALA A 40 11.43 2.36 -8.56
C ALA A 40 11.95 1.66 -7.30
N LEU A 41 11.35 1.91 -6.13
CA LEU A 41 11.73 1.23 -4.89
C LEU A 41 11.37 -0.25 -4.92
N MET A 42 10.14 -0.57 -5.33
CA MET A 42 9.67 -1.95 -5.40
C MET A 42 10.52 -2.78 -6.35
N MET A 43 10.78 -2.29 -7.57
CA MET A 43 11.63 -2.96 -8.56
C MET A 43 13.09 -3.11 -8.11
N ARG A 44 13.56 -2.29 -7.17
CA ARG A 44 14.91 -2.34 -6.60
C ARG A 44 14.98 -3.05 -5.24
N SER A 45 13.87 -3.58 -4.71
CA SER A 45 13.81 -4.16 -3.36
C SER A 45 14.96 -5.13 -3.05
N GLY A 46 15.34 -5.96 -4.01
CA GLY A 46 16.46 -6.91 -3.88
C GLY A 46 17.87 -6.30 -3.73
N SER A 47 18.05 -5.02 -4.10
CA SER A 47 19.35 -4.31 -4.04
C SER A 47 19.34 -3.10 -3.10
N LEU A 48 18.23 -2.83 -2.41
CA LEU A 48 18.20 -1.78 -1.41
C LEU A 48 19.05 -2.21 -0.20
N PRO A 49 19.94 -1.32 0.30
CA PRO A 49 20.80 -1.64 1.45
C PRO A 49 20.02 -1.65 2.78
N ASN A 50 18.91 -0.94 2.84
CA ASN A 50 18.06 -0.79 4.02
C ASN A 50 16.59 -0.72 3.60
N THR A 51 15.70 -0.81 4.58
CA THR A 51 14.28 -0.49 4.40
C THR A 51 14.11 0.98 4.05
N VAL A 52 13.34 1.26 3.00
CA VAL A 52 13.03 2.64 2.55
C VAL A 52 11.53 2.87 2.62
N THR A 53 11.14 4.02 3.17
CA THR A 53 9.75 4.48 3.20
C THR A 53 9.59 5.67 2.27
N VAL A 54 8.59 5.61 1.39
CA VAL A 54 8.13 6.74 0.57
C VAL A 54 6.71 7.09 0.98
N PHE A 55 6.51 8.39 1.20
CA PHE A 55 5.20 8.99 1.37
C PHE A 55 4.81 9.55 0.01
N GLY A 56 3.89 8.87 -0.69
CA GLY A 56 3.53 9.29 -2.04
C GLY A 56 2.52 10.43 -2.04
N GLU A 57 1.62 10.46 -1.06
CA GLU A 57 0.62 11.49 -0.80
C GLU A 57 0.36 11.50 0.72
N PRO A 58 -0.33 12.50 1.31
CA PRO A 58 -0.56 12.59 2.76
C PRO A 58 -1.27 11.38 3.40
N GLU A 59 -1.79 10.48 2.57
CA GLU A 59 -2.61 9.33 2.96
C GLU A 59 -2.04 8.00 2.51
N MET A 60 -0.85 8.00 1.90
CA MET A 60 -0.28 6.78 1.37
C MET A 60 1.20 6.68 1.71
N ALA A 61 1.54 5.56 2.34
CA ALA A 61 2.91 5.19 2.64
C ALA A 61 3.23 3.86 1.96
N CYS A 62 4.41 3.79 1.35
CA CYS A 62 5.00 2.55 0.87
C CYS A 62 6.32 2.34 1.59
N GLN A 63 6.44 1.23 2.30
CA GLN A 63 7.69 0.78 2.89
C GLN A 63 8.18 -0.44 2.13
N VAL A 64 9.45 -0.45 1.71
CA VAL A 64 10.07 -1.57 1.00
C VAL A 64 11.30 -2.00 1.78
N ALA A 65 11.30 -3.23 2.29
CA ALA A 65 12.48 -3.81 2.91
C ALA A 65 13.53 -4.12 1.85
N GLY A 66 14.77 -3.73 2.14
CA GLY A 66 15.91 -4.13 1.32
C GLY A 66 16.35 -5.56 1.61
N GLY A 67 16.70 -6.30 0.57
CA GLY A 67 17.24 -7.65 0.69
C GLY A 67 16.54 -8.68 -0.19
N PRO A 68 17.05 -9.93 -0.18
CA PRO A 68 16.62 -10.96 -1.13
C PRO A 68 15.16 -11.41 -0.94
N GLU A 69 14.58 -11.17 0.24
CA GLU A 69 13.21 -11.56 0.59
C GLU A 69 12.15 -10.72 -0.11
N ARG A 70 12.49 -9.49 -0.54
CA ARG A 70 11.62 -8.58 -1.28
C ARG A 70 10.28 -8.40 -0.57
N ILE A 71 10.27 -7.63 0.50
CA ILE A 71 9.08 -7.39 1.31
C ILE A 71 8.65 -5.93 1.13
N ALA A 72 7.35 -5.69 0.98
CA ALA A 72 6.79 -4.36 0.96
C ALA A 72 5.48 -4.28 1.76
N TRP A 73 5.30 -3.13 2.40
CA TRP A 73 4.06 -2.71 3.03
C TRP A 73 3.52 -1.51 2.25
N PHE A 74 2.29 -1.64 1.78
CA PHE A 74 1.62 -0.60 1.01
C PHE A 74 0.39 -0.15 1.78
N GLY A 75 0.40 1.05 2.33
CA GLY A 75 -0.61 1.55 3.27
C GLY A 75 -1.42 2.71 2.71
N ILE A 76 -2.74 2.68 2.97
CA ILE A 76 -3.65 3.82 2.82
C ILE A 76 -4.17 4.19 4.22
N GLN A 77 -3.88 5.41 4.67
CA GLN A 77 -4.32 5.95 5.96
C GLN A 77 -5.70 6.62 5.86
N ALA A 78 -6.46 6.55 6.94
CA ALA A 78 -7.72 7.25 7.14
C ALA A 78 -7.46 8.64 7.75
N TRP A 79 -7.99 9.68 7.11
CA TRP A 79 -7.89 11.04 7.62
C TRP A 79 -8.88 11.31 8.74
N GLY A 80 -8.63 10.77 9.94
CA GLY A 80 -9.36 11.16 11.16
C GLY A 80 -10.88 10.96 11.12
N TYR A 81 -11.44 10.32 10.08
CA TYR A 81 -12.85 9.98 9.98
C TYR A 81 -13.10 8.75 10.84
N VAL A 82 -13.80 8.96 11.94
CA VAL A 82 -14.20 7.89 12.87
C VAL A 82 -14.98 6.83 12.07
N GLY A 83 -14.39 5.64 11.93
CA GLY A 83 -14.98 4.47 11.26
C GLY A 83 -14.40 4.08 9.90
N ASP A 84 -13.48 4.87 9.31
CA ASP A 84 -12.72 4.45 8.13
C ASP A 84 -11.38 3.82 8.57
N PRO A 85 -11.12 2.52 8.31
CA PRO A 85 -9.89 1.89 8.77
C PRO A 85 -8.69 2.26 7.90
N ASP A 86 -7.52 2.32 8.52
CA ASP A 86 -6.26 2.23 7.80
C ASP A 86 -6.16 0.85 7.15
N LEU A 87 -5.74 0.77 5.89
CA LEU A 87 -5.50 -0.50 5.23
C LEU A 87 -4.05 -0.58 4.77
N THR A 88 -3.33 -1.63 5.18
CA THR A 88 -1.95 -1.90 4.75
C THR A 88 -1.84 -3.27 4.10
N ALA A 89 -1.52 -3.32 2.81
CA ALA A 89 -1.22 -4.55 2.09
C ALA A 89 0.19 -5.03 2.42
N TYR A 90 0.32 -6.32 2.68
CA TYR A 90 1.60 -7.01 2.82
C TYR A 90 1.92 -7.80 1.56
N ILE A 91 3.10 -7.51 1.00
CA ILE A 91 3.54 -8.01 -0.30
C ILE A 91 4.92 -8.65 -0.12
N GLU A 92 5.12 -9.83 -0.68
CA GLU A 92 6.38 -10.57 -0.55
C GLU A 92 6.81 -11.18 -1.88
N GLY A 93 8.13 -11.39 -2.03
CA GLY A 93 8.71 -12.09 -3.16
C GLY A 93 8.50 -11.37 -4.49
N ASP A 94 8.22 -12.14 -5.54
CA ASP A 94 8.10 -11.62 -6.91
C ASP A 94 6.93 -10.65 -7.10
N ALA A 95 5.91 -10.73 -6.24
CA ALA A 95 4.76 -9.82 -6.26
C ALA A 95 5.18 -8.36 -6.04
N VAL A 96 6.24 -8.10 -5.27
CA VAL A 96 6.78 -6.73 -5.10
C VAL A 96 7.24 -6.17 -6.44
N HIS A 97 7.98 -6.96 -7.23
CA HIS A 97 8.45 -6.52 -8.56
C HIS A 97 7.32 -6.42 -9.57
N GLU A 98 6.33 -7.32 -9.53
CA GLU A 98 5.14 -7.25 -10.38
C GLU A 98 4.35 -5.98 -10.16
N ILE A 99 4.09 -5.65 -8.89
CA ILE A 99 3.40 -4.41 -8.52
C ILE A 99 4.22 -3.19 -8.93
N GLY A 100 5.54 -3.20 -8.69
CA GLY A 100 6.42 -2.13 -9.13
C GLY A 100 6.39 -1.91 -10.65
N ARG A 101 6.41 -2.98 -11.44
CA ARG A 101 6.28 -2.91 -12.91
C ARG A 101 4.93 -2.37 -13.35
N CYS A 102 3.84 -2.79 -12.70
CA CYS A 102 2.50 -2.28 -12.98
C CYS A 102 2.40 -0.78 -12.71
N LEU A 103 2.86 -0.32 -11.54
CA LEU A 103 2.87 1.10 -11.18
C LEU A 103 3.68 1.93 -12.18
N HIS A 104 4.83 1.41 -12.64
CA HIS A 104 5.63 2.07 -13.67
C HIS A 104 4.88 2.17 -15.01
N GLN A 105 4.18 1.11 -15.43
CA GLN A 105 3.38 1.13 -16.65
C GLN A 105 2.23 2.14 -16.56
N LEU A 106 1.52 2.18 -15.43
CA LEU A 106 0.45 3.14 -15.19
C LEU A 106 0.97 4.58 -15.14
N TYR A 107 2.15 4.79 -14.54
CA TYR A 107 2.85 6.08 -14.60
C TYR A 107 3.09 6.51 -16.06
N LEU A 108 3.71 5.65 -16.89
CA LEU A 108 3.98 5.98 -18.29
C LEU A 108 2.70 6.28 -19.05
N GLN A 109 1.64 5.50 -18.84
CA GLN A 109 0.34 5.72 -19.49
C GLN A 109 -0.27 7.08 -19.12
N VAL A 110 -0.14 7.48 -17.86
CA VAL A 110 -0.75 8.70 -17.36
C VAL A 110 0.08 9.93 -17.72
N SER A 111 1.40 9.84 -17.68
CA SER A 111 2.33 10.95 -17.95
C SER A 111 2.69 11.10 -19.43
N HIS A 112 2.66 10.00 -20.18
CA HIS A 112 3.08 9.91 -21.58
C HIS A 112 2.10 9.05 -22.40
N PRO A 113 0.81 9.41 -22.46
CA PRO A 113 -0.22 8.60 -23.14
C PRO A 113 0.10 8.32 -24.61
N GLU A 114 0.88 9.19 -25.26
CA GLU A 114 1.35 9.02 -26.64
C GLU A 114 2.39 7.90 -26.83
N GLN A 115 2.99 7.41 -25.74
CA GLN A 115 4.03 6.37 -25.76
C GLN A 115 3.49 4.96 -25.50
N VAL A 116 2.18 4.82 -25.29
CA VAL A 116 1.58 3.52 -24.93
C VAL A 116 0.51 3.12 -25.95
N ASP A 117 0.87 2.17 -26.83
CA ASP A 117 -0.10 1.50 -27.70
C ASP A 117 -0.90 0.46 -26.91
N GLY A 118 -2.22 0.69 -26.76
CA GLY A 118 -3.13 -0.34 -26.24
C GLY A 118 -4.35 0.16 -25.47
N GLU A 119 -5.40 -0.68 -25.47
CA GLU A 119 -6.63 -0.48 -24.70
C GLU A 119 -6.39 -0.70 -23.21
N PHE A 120 -7.07 0.09 -22.38
CA PHE A 120 -6.99 0.10 -20.93
C PHE A 120 -7.17 -1.30 -20.32
N ARG A 121 -6.21 -1.74 -19.49
CA ARG A 121 -6.36 -2.94 -18.69
C ARG A 121 -6.17 -2.59 -17.23
N MET A 122 -7.25 -2.69 -16.47
CA MET A 122 -7.19 -2.80 -15.02
C MET A 122 -6.22 -3.92 -14.67
N PHE A 123 -5.23 -3.63 -13.83
CA PHE A 123 -4.34 -4.63 -13.28
C PHE A 123 -4.88 -5.05 -11.91
N SER A 124 -5.00 -6.35 -11.69
CA SER A 124 -5.37 -6.92 -10.40
C SER A 124 -4.33 -7.95 -10.00
N CYS A 125 -3.81 -7.84 -8.78
CA CYS A 125 -2.88 -8.82 -8.23
C CYS A 125 -3.33 -9.27 -6.84
N LYS A 126 -3.09 -10.55 -6.55
CA LYS A 126 -3.37 -11.12 -5.22
C LYS A 126 -2.23 -10.77 -4.27
N VAL A 127 -2.59 -10.22 -3.11
CA VAL A 127 -1.64 -9.90 -2.03
C VAL A 127 -1.93 -10.79 -0.80
N ARG A 128 -0.87 -11.14 -0.07
CA ARG A 128 -0.94 -12.15 1.01
C ARG A 128 -1.85 -11.70 2.16
N GLY A 129 -1.90 -10.42 2.47
CA GLY A 129 -2.81 -9.91 3.50
C GLY A 129 -2.99 -8.40 3.48
N PHE A 130 -4.05 -7.96 4.16
CA PHE A 130 -4.25 -6.58 4.56
C PHE A 130 -4.24 -6.52 6.09
N PHE A 131 -3.59 -5.53 6.66
CA PHE A 131 -3.69 -5.15 8.06
C PHE A 131 -4.62 -3.95 8.16
N LEU A 132 -5.61 -4.03 9.04
CA LEU A 132 -6.37 -2.86 9.47
C LEU A 132 -5.50 -2.13 10.51
N GLY A 133 -5.08 -0.90 10.25
CA GLY A 133 -4.33 -0.12 11.23
C GLY A 133 -5.24 0.29 12.41
N SER A 134 -4.74 0.02 13.62
CA SER A 134 -5.32 0.25 14.96
C SER A 134 -6.76 -0.23 15.20
N ASP A 135 -6.86 -1.35 15.93
CA ASP A 135 -7.91 -1.54 16.92
C ASP A 135 -7.69 -0.51 18.06
N PRO A 136 -8.64 0.40 18.35
CA PRO A 136 -8.53 1.29 19.51
C PRO A 136 -8.48 0.53 20.85
N ALA A 137 -8.73 -0.79 20.89
CA ALA A 137 -8.56 -1.61 22.09
C ALA A 137 -7.10 -1.96 22.43
N ALA A 138 -6.12 -1.66 21.56
CA ALA A 138 -4.70 -1.85 21.87
C ALA A 138 -4.08 -0.68 22.65
N GLU A 139 -4.72 0.49 22.68
CA GLU A 139 -4.41 1.57 23.63
C GLU A 139 -5.29 1.40 24.89
N GLY A 140 -5.03 0.35 25.67
CA GLY A 140 -5.78 0.13 26.91
C GLY A 140 -5.56 -1.20 27.61
N ALA A 141 -4.91 -2.17 26.96
CA ALA A 141 -4.50 -3.41 27.61
C ALA A 141 -3.19 -3.20 28.40
N ASP A 142 -3.31 -3.24 29.72
CA ASP A 142 -2.28 -3.33 30.76
C ASP A 142 -1.43 -2.08 31.08
N LEU A 143 -2.04 -1.18 31.86
CA LEU A 143 -1.35 -0.63 33.04
C LEU A 143 -1.86 -1.35 34.28
N ASP A 144 -1.26 -2.52 34.51
CA ASP A 144 -1.02 -3.22 35.76
C ASP A 144 -1.93 -2.86 36.94
N SER A 145 -2.93 -3.73 37.13
CA SER A 145 -3.48 -4.09 38.43
C SER A 145 -2.37 -4.49 39.42
N ARG A 146 -1.94 -3.57 40.29
CA ARG A 146 -1.28 -3.86 41.59
C ARG A 146 -1.18 -2.60 42.45
N ASP A 147 -2.15 -2.39 43.34
CA ASP A 147 -1.86 -2.32 44.78
C ASP A 147 -3.15 -2.54 45.61
N PRO A 148 -3.26 -3.61 46.40
CA PRO A 148 -4.36 -3.81 47.34
C PRO A 148 -3.91 -3.41 48.75
N GLN A 149 -4.07 -2.15 49.16
CA GLN A 149 -3.95 -1.78 50.58
C GLN A 149 -5.01 -0.76 51.04
N HIS A 150 -5.94 -1.27 51.84
CA HIS A 150 -6.75 -0.58 52.85
C HIS A 150 -5.86 0.25 53.81
N PRO A 151 -6.37 1.32 54.44
CA PRO A 151 -7.48 1.28 55.41
C PRO A 151 -8.72 2.09 55.02
#